data_AF-A0A960AX08-F1
#
_entry.id   AF-A0A960AX08-F1
#
_cell.length_a   1.000
_cell.length_b   1.000
_cell.length_c   1.000
_cell.angle_alpha   90.00
_cell.angle_beta   90.00
_cell.angle_gamma   90.00
#
_symmetry.space_group_name_H-M   'P 1'
#
loop_
_entity.id
_entity.type
_entity.pdbx_description
1 polymer ?
#
loop_
_entity_poly.entity_id
_entity_poly.type
_entity_poly.pdbx_seq_one_letter_code
_entity_poly.pdbx_strand_id
1 'polypeptide(L)'
;NDDSWAKVIANAAAGGHVAQQRVPIVTEHFSLLREGFPLQGFTADHNPLLCSGKLSGYYVRLAPEGGGLTNVTGGGATVAPTFILE
;
A
#
# COMPACT_ATOMS: atom_id res chain seq x y z
N ASN A 1 24.72 -8.59 12.16
CA ASN A 1 24.17 -9.94 12.37
C ASN A 1 23.88 -10.47 10.98
N ASP A 2 24.95 -10.83 10.29
CA ASP A 2 24.98 -10.85 8.83
C ASP A 2 24.43 -12.17 8.27
N ASP A 3 24.32 -13.18 9.14
CA ASP A 3 23.67 -14.47 8.90
C ASP A 3 22.17 -14.35 8.59
N SER A 4 21.55 -13.20 8.85
CA SER A 4 20.14 -12.92 8.53
C SER A 4 19.93 -12.67 7.03
N TRP A 5 20.75 -11.81 6.42
CA TRP A 5 20.53 -11.37 5.04
C TRP A 5 20.88 -12.43 4.01
N ALA A 6 21.96 -13.19 4.22
CA ALA A 6 22.33 -14.30 3.34
C ALA A 6 21.20 -15.34 3.23
N LYS A 7 20.54 -15.64 4.35
CA LYS A 7 19.39 -16.56 4.39
C LYS A 7 18.16 -15.99 3.68
N VAL A 8 17.86 -14.70 3.87
CA VAL A 8 16.75 -14.02 3.17
C VAL A 8 16.98 -14.05 1.65
N ILE A 9 18.21 -13.77 1.20
CA ILE A 9 18.59 -13.81 -0.21
C ILE A 9 18.48 -15.23 -0.78
N ALA A 10 18.98 -16.24 -0.06
CA ALA A 10 18.90 -17.63 -0.50
C ALA A 10 17.45 -18.12 -0.64
N ASN A 11 16.58 -17.78 0.32
CA ASN A 11 15.16 -18.09 0.26
C ASN A 11 14.46 -17.38 -0.90
N ALA A 12 14.84 -16.12 -1.16
CA ALA A 12 14.34 -15.40 -2.33
C ALA A 12 14.85 -16.06 -3.64
N ALA A 13 16.12 -16.40 -3.75
CA ALA A 13 16.65 -17.02 -4.96
C ALA A 13 15.99 -18.37 -5.33
N ALA A 14 15.42 -19.08 -4.35
CA ALA A 14 14.74 -20.36 -4.56
C ALA A 14 13.33 -20.26 -5.20
N GLY A 15 12.76 -19.04 -5.31
CA GLY A 15 11.46 -18.81 -5.92
C GLY A 15 11.48 -17.79 -7.06
N GLY A 16 10.33 -17.56 -7.70
CA GLY A 16 10.18 -16.47 -8.68
C GLY A 16 10.08 -15.10 -7.99
N HIS A 17 11.07 -14.24 -8.19
CA HIS A 17 11.14 -12.91 -7.56
C HIS A 17 11.33 -11.81 -8.59
N VAL A 18 10.84 -10.63 -8.26
CA VAL A 18 11.06 -9.41 -9.04
C VAL A 18 11.74 -8.40 -8.11
N ALA A 19 12.85 -7.83 -8.59
CA ALA A 19 13.48 -6.68 -7.97
C ALA A 19 12.97 -5.42 -8.66
N GLN A 20 12.56 -4.44 -7.87
CA GLN A 20 12.15 -3.13 -8.37
C GLN A 20 12.98 -2.05 -7.69
N GLN A 21 13.37 -1.02 -8.45
CA GLN A 21 13.93 0.18 -7.86
C GLN A 21 12.93 0.79 -6.87
N ARG A 22 13.45 1.26 -5.72
CA ARG A 22 12.62 1.90 -4.71
C ARG A 22 11.92 3.13 -5.30
N VAL A 23 10.60 3.14 -5.22
CA VAL A 23 9.76 4.28 -5.56
C VAL A 23 9.42 5.02 -4.27
N PRO A 24 9.47 6.37 -4.23
CA PRO A 24 8.99 7.13 -3.09
C PRO A 24 7.52 6.83 -2.83
N ILE A 25 7.21 6.43 -1.60
CA ILE A 25 5.83 6.24 -1.14
C ILE A 25 5.45 7.53 -0.40
N VAL A 26 4.38 8.19 -0.85
CA VAL A 26 3.92 9.45 -0.26
C VAL A 26 2.92 9.15 0.86
N THR A 27 3.06 9.85 1.98
CA THR A 27 2.08 9.83 3.06
C THR A 27 0.92 10.76 2.73
N GLU A 28 -0.30 10.23 2.78
CA GLU A 28 -1.54 10.98 2.65
C GLU A 28 -2.24 11.10 3.99
N HIS A 29 -2.87 12.25 4.25
CA HIS A 29 -3.52 12.54 5.52
C HIS A 29 -5.04 12.48 5.36
N PHE A 30 -5.69 11.68 6.21
CA PHE A 30 -7.14 11.53 6.23
C PHE A 30 -7.68 11.94 7.59
N SER A 31 -8.84 12.61 7.61
CA SER A 31 -9.57 12.91 8.84
C SER A 31 -10.17 11.62 9.40
N LEU A 32 -9.90 11.34 10.67
CA LEU A 32 -10.55 10.24 11.37
C LEU A 32 -11.92 10.67 11.92
N LEU A 33 -12.90 9.78 11.85
CA LEU A 33 -14.23 10.00 12.40
C LEU A 33 -14.24 9.80 13.93
N ARG A 34 -13.56 10.70 14.64
CA ARG A 34 -13.53 10.82 16.10
C ARG A 34 -13.51 12.30 16.49
N GLU A 35 -13.73 12.61 17.77
CA GLU A 35 -13.79 13.99 18.27
C GLU A 35 -12.58 14.83 17.82
N GLY A 36 -12.84 16.05 17.33
CA GLY A 36 -11.83 16.96 16.81
C GLY A 36 -11.31 16.64 15.40
N PHE A 37 -11.82 15.59 14.75
CA PHE A 37 -11.46 15.16 13.38
C PHE A 37 -9.95 15.18 13.09
N PRO A 38 -9.12 14.55 13.94
CA PRO A 38 -7.68 14.63 13.79
C PRO A 38 -7.26 13.99 12.47
N LEU A 39 -6.22 14.58 11.87
CA LEU A 39 -5.58 14.04 10.69
C LEU A 39 -4.66 12.89 11.10
N GLN A 40 -4.72 11.80 10.33
CA GLN A 40 -3.85 10.65 10.47
C GLN A 40 -3.14 10.39 9.13
N GLY A 41 -1.82 10.22 9.18
CA GLY A 41 -1.02 9.83 8.03
C GLY A 41 -1.17 8.36 7.70
N PHE A 42 -1.27 8.06 6.41
CA PHE A 42 -1.30 6.72 5.85
C PHE A 42 -0.41 6.63 4.60
N THR A 43 0.22 5.48 4.42
CA THR A 43 0.71 5.07 3.10
C THR A 43 -0.49 4.68 2.25
N ALA A 44 -0.68 5.35 1.10
CA ALA A 44 -1.78 5.10 0.18
C ALA A 44 -1.31 4.40 -1.10
N ASP A 45 -2.00 3.31 -1.46
CA ASP A 45 -1.82 2.60 -2.72
C ASP A 45 -3.11 2.70 -3.54
N HIS A 46 -3.01 3.44 -4.64
CA HIS A 46 -4.10 3.82 -5.52
C HIS A 46 -4.30 2.80 -6.64
N ASN A 47 -5.51 2.28 -6.77
CA ASN A 47 -5.81 1.16 -7.67
C ASN A 47 -6.97 1.50 -8.62
N PRO A 48 -6.68 2.06 -9.81
CA PRO A 48 -7.68 2.23 -10.85
C PRO A 48 -8.07 0.87 -11.44
N LEU A 49 -9.37 0.68 -11.63
CA LEU A 49 -9.93 -0.52 -12.27
C LEU A 49 -10.31 -0.20 -13.71
N LEU A 50 -9.74 -0.96 -14.64
CA LEU A 50 -10.01 -0.82 -16.07
C LEU A 50 -10.87 -1.98 -16.57
N CYS A 51 -12.01 -1.68 -17.19
CA CYS A 51 -12.80 -2.64 -17.95
C CYS A 51 -12.73 -2.27 -19.44
N SER A 52 -12.25 -3.20 -20.27
CA SER A 52 -12.04 -2.97 -21.71
C SER A 52 -11.20 -1.70 -22.00
N GLY A 53 -10.17 -1.46 -21.20
CA GLY A 53 -9.27 -0.31 -21.34
C GLY A 53 -9.86 1.03 -20.87
N LYS A 54 -11.08 1.05 -20.33
CA LYS A 54 -11.73 2.26 -19.80
C LYS A 54 -11.78 2.22 -18.27
N LEU A 55 -11.60 3.38 -17.64
CA LEU A 55 -11.77 3.53 -16.20
C LEU A 55 -13.21 3.15 -15.81
N SER A 56 -13.35 2.22 -14.87
CA SER A 56 -14.64 1.69 -14.42
C SER A 56 -14.78 1.67 -12.90
N GLY A 57 -13.70 1.94 -12.19
CA GLY A 57 -13.72 2.02 -10.74
C GLY A 57 -12.36 2.41 -10.19
N TYR A 58 -12.32 2.61 -8.89
CA TYR A 58 -11.12 3.00 -8.18
C TYR A 58 -11.24 2.59 -6.72
N TYR A 59 -10.15 2.14 -6.13
CA TYR A 59 -10.07 1.97 -4.69
C TYR A 59 -8.67 2.31 -4.19
N VAL A 60 -8.59 2.66 -2.91
CA VAL A 60 -7.31 2.93 -2.23
C VAL A 60 -7.12 1.92 -1.12
N ARG A 61 -5.89 1.40 -1.01
CA ARG A 61 -5.45 0.60 0.13
C ARG A 61 -4.60 1.48 1.03
N LEU A 62 -4.95 1.55 2.31
CA LEU A 62 -4.28 2.36 3.30
C LEU A 62 -3.54 1.47 4.29
N ALA A 63 -2.26 1.75 4.52
CA ALA A 63 -1.48 1.20 5.61
C ALA A 63 -1.05 2.34 6.56
N PRO A 64 -0.77 2.05 7.84
CA PRO A 64 -0.21 3.04 8.76
C PRO A 64 1.00 3.76 8.17
N GLU A 65 1.18 5.03 8.52
CA GLU A 65 2.35 5.80 8.12
C GLU A 65 3.67 5.05 8.39
N GLY A 66 4.58 5.07 7.41
CA GLY A 66 5.84 4.33 7.46
C GLY A 66 5.70 2.82 7.17
N GLY A 67 4.48 2.31 7.04
CA GLY A 67 4.20 0.97 6.52
C GLY A 67 4.53 0.90 5.03
N GLY A 68 5.52 0.09 4.67
CA GLY A 68 5.97 -0.10 3.28
C GLY A 68 5.11 -1.08 2.46
N LEU A 69 4.05 -1.64 3.05
CA LEU A 69 3.22 -2.67 2.43
C LEU A 69 1.73 -2.38 2.68
N THR A 70 0.95 -2.30 1.61
CA THR A 70 -0.50 -2.08 1.59
C THR A 70 -1.29 -3.37 1.36
N ASN A 71 -0.66 -4.52 1.56
CA ASN A 71 -1.30 -5.82 1.37
C ASN A 71 -2.30 -6.12 2.50
N VAL A 72 -3.49 -6.58 2.12
CA VAL A 72 -4.56 -6.90 3.08
C VAL A 72 -4.26 -8.22 3.83
N THR A 73 -3.47 -9.11 3.22
CA THR A 73 -3.17 -10.46 3.74
C THR A 73 -2.36 -10.48 5.04
N GLY A 74 -1.71 -9.36 5.42
CA GLY A 74 -1.01 -9.22 6.70
C GLY A 74 -1.82 -8.52 7.79
N GLY A 75 -3.09 -8.17 7.55
CA GLY A 75 -3.96 -7.46 8.51
C GLY A 75 -3.58 -5.99 8.76
N GLY A 76 -2.53 -5.48 8.13
CA GLY A 76 -2.03 -4.12 8.34
C GLY A 76 -2.66 -3.05 7.46
N ALA A 77 -3.35 -3.45 6.38
CA ALA A 77 -3.94 -2.51 5.42
C ALA A 77 -5.47 -2.65 5.34
N THR A 78 -6.15 -1.53 5.19
CA THR A 78 -7.61 -1.45 4.98
C THR A 78 -7.92 -0.87 3.61
N VAL A 79 -9.11 -1.19 3.08
CA VAL A 79 -9.61 -0.58 1.84
C VAL A 79 -10.44 0.65 2.22
N ALA A 80 -10.11 1.80 1.62
CA ALA A 80 -10.87 3.03 1.77
C ALA A 80 -11.86 3.19 0.60
N PRO A 81 -13.12 3.58 0.86
CA PRO A 81 -14.02 4.05 -0.19
C PRO A 81 -13.40 5.20 -0.96
N THR A 82 -13.45 5.16 -2.28
CA THR A 82 -12.90 6.22 -3.13
C THR A 82 -13.95 6.69 -4.12
N PHE A 83 -14.06 8.00 -4.26
CA PHE A 83 -14.98 8.64 -5.20
C PHE A 83 -14.15 9.31 -6.29
N ILE A 84 -14.47 8.98 -7.55
CA ILE A 84 -13.98 9.74 -8.69
C ILE A 84 -14.98 10.88 -8.91
N LEU A 85 -14.48 12.11 -8.91
CA LEU A 85 -15.26 13.29 -9.26
C LEU A 85 -14.93 13.63 -10.73
N GLU A 86 -15.96 13.74 -11.56
CA GLU A 86 -15.87 14.13 -12.98
C GLU A 86 -16.51 15.51 -13.21
#